data_AF-A0A967XY11-F1
#
_entry.id   AF-A0A967XY11-F1
#
_cell.length_a   1.000
_cell.length_b   1.000
_cell.length_c   1.000
_cell.angle_alpha   90.00
_cell.angle_beta   90.00
_cell.angle_gamma   90.00
#
_symmetry.space_group_name_H-M   'P 1'
#
loop_
_entity.id
_entity.type
_entity.pdbx_description
1 polymer ?
#
loop_
_entity_poly.entity_id
_entity_poly.type
_entity_poly.pdbx_seq_one_letter_code
_entity_poly.pdbx_strand_id
1 'polypeptide(L)' 'ICPEDLEYAELEKEIMKASKLIASVKLFDTYRGKGLPKDAKSLALHLEFRDTNKTLEADEVEKEVKKILSSLESKDVKLR' A
#
# COMPACT_ATOMS: atom_id res chain seq x y z
N ILE A 1 -7.65 5.13 1.74
CA ILE A 1 -8.11 6.15 2.69
C ILE A 1 -7.35 5.94 3.97
N CYS A 2 -6.53 6.91 4.34
CA CYS A 2 -5.71 6.91 5.55
C CYS A 2 -5.98 8.21 6.30
N PRO A 3 -5.76 8.24 7.63
CA PRO A 3 -5.75 9.50 8.38
C PRO A 3 -4.64 10.43 7.85
N GLU A 4 -4.87 11.74 7.95
CA GLU A 4 -3.91 12.77 7.55
C GLU A 4 -2.56 12.60 8.26
N ASP A 5 -2.58 12.12 9.50
CA ASP A 5 -1.41 11.89 10.35
C ASP A 5 -0.44 10.84 9.78
N LEU A 6 -0.93 9.97 8.89
CA LEU A 6 -0.13 8.86 8.36
C LEU A 6 0.84 9.34 7.27
N GLU A 7 2.13 9.31 7.55
CA GLU A 7 3.17 9.67 6.58
C GLU A 7 3.39 8.57 5.53
N TYR A 8 3.62 8.97 4.28
CA TYR A 8 3.94 8.04 3.19
C TYR A 8 5.17 7.18 3.51
N ALA A 9 6.17 7.75 4.20
CA ALA A 9 7.39 7.05 4.56
C ALA A 9 7.15 5.87 5.53
N GLU A 10 6.23 6.02 6.48
CA GLU A 10 5.81 4.94 7.39
C GLU A 10 5.11 3.83 6.60
N LEU A 11 4.21 4.23 5.71
CA LEU A 11 3.45 3.31 4.86
C LEU A 11 4.38 2.51 3.94
N GLU A 12 5.30 3.19 3.27
CA GLU A 12 6.30 2.59 2.38
C GLU A 12 7.15 1.58 3.15
N LYS A 13 7.62 1.95 4.34
CA LYS A 13 8.39 1.02 5.19
C LYS A 13 7.59 -0.20 5.60
N GLU A 14 6.31 -0.04 5.93
CA GLU A 14 5.45 -1.18 6.28
C GLU A 14 5.21 -2.10 5.10
N ILE A 15 4.90 -1.52 3.94
CA ILE A 15 4.69 -2.25 2.70
C ILE A 15 5.96 -3.04 2.35
N MET A 16 7.14 -2.40 2.39
CA MET A 16 8.44 -3.07 2.17
C MET A 16 8.78 -4.11 3.25
N LYS A 17 8.32 -3.93 4.50
CA LYS A 17 8.52 -4.93 5.57
C LYS A 17 7.59 -6.13 5.42
N ALA A 18 6.36 -5.91 4.97
CA ALA A 18 5.36 -6.96 4.79
C ALA A 18 5.78 -7.96 3.70
N SER A 19 6.46 -7.47 2.66
CA SER A 19 6.90 -8.26 1.53
C SER A 19 8.30 -7.87 1.03
N LYS A 20 9.19 -8.85 0.96
CA LYS A 20 10.51 -8.69 0.31
C LYS A 20 10.45 -8.75 -1.22
N LEU A 21 9.29 -9.11 -1.77
CA LEU A 21 9.06 -9.22 -3.22
C LEU A 21 8.72 -7.87 -3.85
N ILE A 22 8.51 -6.83 -3.03
CA ILE A 22 8.28 -5.47 -3.50
C ILE A 22 9.61 -4.88 -3.95
N ALA A 23 9.68 -4.61 -5.25
CA ALA A 23 10.79 -3.94 -5.89
C ALA A 23 10.76 -2.44 -5.64
N SER A 24 9.57 -1.82 -5.69
CA SER A 24 9.41 -0.39 -5.53
C SER A 24 8.00 -0.02 -5.11
N VAL A 25 7.88 0.99 -4.25
CA VAL A 25 6.62 1.65 -3.90
C VAL A 25 6.73 3.07 -4.41
N LYS A 26 5.73 3.55 -5.15
CA LYS A 26 5.66 4.93 -5.62
C LYS A 26 4.33 5.54 -5.28
N LEU A 27 4.33 6.74 -4.71
CA LEU A 27 3.12 7.54 -4.60
C LEU A 27 2.68 8.01 -5.98
N PHE A 28 1.50 7.57 -6.42
CA PHE A 28 0.92 7.94 -7.70
C PHE A 28 0.08 9.20 -7.59
N ASP A 29 -0.86 9.24 -6.64
CA ASP A 29 -1.77 10.37 -6.48
C ASP A 29 -2.15 10.58 -5.01
N THR A 30 -2.42 11.82 -4.65
CA THR A 30 -2.88 12.21 -3.31
C THR A 30 -4.20 12.92 -3.47
N TYR A 31 -5.29 12.19 -3.29
CA TYR A 31 -6.62 12.73 -3.38
C TYR A 31 -7.11 13.21 -2.00
N ARG A 32 -7.42 14.51 -1.94
CA ARG A 32 -8.07 15.18 -0.81
C ARG A 32 -9.28 15.93 -1.36
N GLY A 33 -10.49 15.41 -1.17
CA GLY A 33 -11.69 15.94 -1.83
C GLY A 33 -12.98 15.76 -1.02
N LYS A 34 -14.04 16.46 -1.47
CA LYS A 34 -15.40 16.41 -0.88
C LYS A 34 -15.98 15.00 -1.03
N GLY A 35 -15.88 14.20 0.03
CA GLY A 35 -16.24 12.77 0.05
C GLY A 35 -15.37 11.97 1.03
N LEU A 36 -14.23 12.54 1.42
CA LEU A 36 -13.40 12.06 2.51
C LEU A 36 -13.71 12.84 3.81
N PRO A 37 -13.61 12.20 4.99
CA PRO A 37 -13.58 12.90 6.28
C PRO A 37 -12.57 14.06 6.27
N LYS A 38 -12.82 15.12 7.06
CA LYS A 38 -11.95 16.31 7.14
C LYS A 38 -10.48 16.00 7.45
N ASP A 39 -10.20 14.85 8.05
CA ASP A 39 -8.87 14.36 8.44
C ASP A 39 -8.45 13.10 7.66
N ALA A 40 -9.08 12.83 6.50
CA ALA A 40 -8.78 11.65 5.70
C ALA A 40 -8.25 12.05 4.32
N LYS A 41 -7.17 11.38 3.91
CA LYS A 41 -6.57 11.49 2.58
C LYS A 41 -6.61 10.14 1.89
N SER A 42 -6.82 10.12 0.59
CA SER A 42 -6.64 8.91 -0.22
C SER A 42 -5.30 8.99 -0.93
N LEU A 43 -4.45 8.00 -0.71
CA LEU A 43 -3.16 7.89 -1.36
C LEU A 43 -3.29 6.74 -2.37
N ALA A 44 -3.06 7.04 -3.65
CA ALA A 44 -2.86 6.03 -4.66
C ALA A 44 -1.38 5.68 -4.70
N LEU A 45 -1.07 4.40 -4.57
CA LEU A 45 0.29 3.88 -4.51
C LEU A 45 0.47 2.88 -5.64
N HIS A 46 1.59 2.97 -6.33
CA HIS A 46 2.05 2.00 -7.30
C HIS A 46 2.98 1.03 -6.59
N LEU A 47 2.62 -0.25 -6.61
CA LEU A 47 3.43 -1.33 -6.05
C LEU A 47 4.03 -2.11 -7.20
N GLU A 48 5.36 -2.08 -7.33
CA GLU A 48 6.09 -2.93 -8.27
C GLU A 48 6.57 -4.17 -7.52
N PHE A 49 6.09 -5.34 -7.93
CA PHE A 49 6.59 -6.62 -7.43
C PHE A 49 7.60 -7.18 -8.42
N ARG A 50 8.76 -7.61 -7.93
CA ARG A 50 9.79 -8.27 -8.74
C ARG A 50 10.40 -9.40 -7.95
N ASP A 51 10.42 -10.57 -8.57
CA ASP A 51 11.18 -11.71 -8.08
C ASP A 51 12.30 -12.01 -9.09
N THR A 52 13.50 -12.28 -8.59
CA THR A 52 14.68 -12.57 -9.41
C THR A 52 14.88 -14.06 -9.66
N ASN A 53 14.16 -14.93 -8.95
CA ASN A 53 14.25 -16.39 -9.07
C ASN A 53 13.15 -16.98 -9.96
N LYS A 54 11.97 -16.36 -9.98
CA LYS A 54 10.81 -16.87 -10.74
C LYS A 54 9.89 -15.74 -11.19
N THR A 55 9.03 -16.04 -12.16
CA THR A 55 7.90 -15.17 -12.48
C THR A 55 6.90 -15.25 -11.33
N LEU A 56 6.51 -14.10 -10.79
CA LEU A 56 5.47 -14.03 -9.78
C LEU A 56 4.14 -14.44 -10.41
N GLU A 57 3.52 -15.48 -9.85
CA GLU A 57 2.17 -15.87 -10.24
C GLU A 57 1.15 -14.94 -9.58
N ALA A 58 0.01 -14.76 -10.24
CA ALA A 58 -1.05 -13.90 -9.74
C ALA A 58 -1.48 -14.26 -8.30
N ASP A 59 -1.50 -15.56 -7.96
CA ASP A 59 -1.86 -16.05 -6.62
C ASP A 59 -0.84 -15.64 -5.53
N GLU A 60 0.46 -15.64 -5.84
CA GLU A 60 1.48 -15.19 -4.89
C GLU A 60 1.44 -13.68 -4.68
N VAL A 61 1.25 -12.92 -5.76
CA VAL A 61 1.06 -11.47 -5.66
C VAL A 61 -0.20 -11.17 -4.84
N GLU A 62 -1.31 -11.87 -5.08
CA GLU A 62 -2.53 -11.72 -4.30
C GLU A 62 -2.34 -12.02 -2.82
N LYS A 63 -1.57 -13.07 -2.48
CA LYS A 63 -1.25 -13.41 -1.10
C LYS A 63 -0.45 -12.31 -0.41
N GLU A 64 0.57 -11.78 -1.07
CA GLU A 64 1.37 -10.69 -0.49
C GLU A 64 0.56 -9.40 -0.41
N VAL A 65 -0.23 -9.07 -1.43
CA VAL A 65 -1.15 -7.92 -1.41
C VAL A 65 -2.14 -8.05 -0.26
N LYS A 66 -2.76 -9.23 -0.04
CA LYS A 66 -3.64 -9.50 1.11
C LYS A 66 -2.93 -9.33 2.46
N LYS A 67 -1.66 -9.73 2.54
CA LYS A 67 -0.84 -9.61 3.76
C LYS A 67 -0.48 -8.15 4.08
N ILE A 68 -0.15 -7.39 3.04
CA ILE A 68 0.05 -5.93 3.11
C ILE A 68 -1.27 -5.27 3.51
N LEU A 69 -2.38 -5.63 2.86
CA LEU A 69 -3.73 -5.15 3.19
C LEU A 69 -4.09 -5.46 4.64
N SER A 70 -3.84 -6.66 5.16
CA SER A 70 -4.10 -6.99 6.56
C SER A 70 -3.25 -6.17 7.54
N SER A 71 -1.97 -5.91 7.20
CA SER A 71 -1.11 -5.04 8.01
C SER A 71 -1.61 -3.60 8.01
N LEU A 72 -2.10 -3.13 6.87
CA LEU A 72 -2.61 -1.77 6.68
C LEU A 72 -4.05 -1.58 7.19
N GLU A 73 -4.91 -2.61 7.15
CA GLU A 73 -6.25 -2.61 7.74
C GLU A 73 -6.18 -2.39 9.25
N SER A 74 -5.14 -2.92 9.93
CA SER A 74 -4.89 -2.63 11.35
C SER A 74 -4.62 -1.15 11.62
N LYS A 75 -4.37 -0.33 10.59
CA LYS A 75 -4.13 1.12 10.65
C LYS A 75 -5.25 1.95 9.99
N ASP A 76 -6.42 1.35 9.78
CA ASP A 76 -7.58 2.00 9.14
C ASP A 76 -7.30 2.47 7.70
N VAL A 77 -6.34 1.82 7.02
CA VAL A 77 -5.96 2.16 5.65
C VAL A 77 -6.78 1.32 4.66
N LYS A 78 -7.73 1.96 3.98
CA LYS A 78 -8.52 1.32 2.90
C LYS A 78 -7.89 1.55 1.53
N LEU A 79 -7.21 0.56 0.97
CA LEU A 79 -6.80 0.53 -0.44
C LEU A 79 -8.02 0.18 -1.30
N ARG A 80 -8.24 0.93 -2.38
CA ARG A 80 -9.36 0.72 -3.30
C ARG A 80 -8.90 0.87 -4.73
#